data_AF-A0A364NBA4-F1
#
_entry.id   AF-A0A364NBA4-F1
#
_cell.length_a   1.000
_cell.length_b   1.000
_cell.length_c   1.000
_cell.angle_alpha   90.00
_cell.angle_beta   90.00
_cell.angle_gamma   90.00
#
_symmetry.space_group_name_H-M   'P 1'
#
loop_
_entity.id
_entity.type
_entity.pdbx_description
1 polymer ?
#
loop_
_entity_poly.entity_id
_entity_poly.type
_entity_poly.pdbx_seq_one_letter_code
_entity_poly.pdbx_strand_id
1 'polypeptide(L)'
;MSSLAAIRSLRLSQGIFTAVNLGLASYLTNEVAHLTSSVTVSLVAACVSVVGALCAPSASSIVSKKSSKVYFAFAVDWVASFFNLLAVIFLAIFVQKSSYCQETVCTVAKANTVLTAFNLSNWAATATYLGIQISKLSAENAESVPAMGKLPAILAEEFVIDDFDAGRMKRR
;
A
#
# COMPACT_ATOMS: atom_id res chain seq x y z
N MET A 1 -23.66 0.12 -9.25
CA MET A 1 -23.24 0.08 -7.83
C MET A 1 -22.32 1.26 -7.56
N SER A 2 -22.45 1.97 -6.43
CA SER A 2 -21.51 3.07 -6.12
C SER A 2 -20.14 2.50 -5.75
N SER A 3 -19.05 3.17 -6.16
CA SER A 3 -17.67 2.77 -5.87
C SER A 3 -17.41 2.59 -4.37
N LEU A 4 -18.10 3.37 -3.54
CA LEU A 4 -18.04 3.29 -2.08
C LEU A 4 -18.55 1.94 -1.54
N ALA A 5 -19.62 1.41 -2.13
CA ALA A 5 -20.17 0.10 -1.74
C ALA A 5 -19.20 -1.04 -2.08
N ALA A 6 -18.55 -0.96 -3.24
CA ALA A 6 -17.54 -1.94 -3.65
C ALA A 6 -16.32 -1.94 -2.70
N ILE A 7 -15.79 -0.76 -2.38
CA ILE A 7 -14.65 -0.62 -1.45
C ILE A 7 -15.02 -1.14 -0.05
N ARG A 8 -16.21 -0.80 0.43
CA ARG A 8 -16.69 -1.27 1.74
C ARG A 8 -16.82 -2.79 1.77
N SER A 9 -17.35 -3.40 0.72
CA SER A 9 -17.44 -4.86 0.60
C SER A 9 -16.05 -5.50 0.60
N LEU A 10 -15.09 -4.90 -0.09
CA LEU A 10 -13.71 -5.40 -0.17
C LEU A 10 -12.99 -5.32 1.18
N ARG A 11 -13.21 -4.27 1.96
CA ARG A 11 -12.67 -4.13 3.33
C ARG A 11 -13.32 -5.13 4.30
N LEU A 12 -14.63 -5.37 4.17
CA LEU A 12 -15.31 -6.39 4.98
C LEU A 12 -14.77 -7.79 4.70
N SER A 13 -14.57 -8.15 3.42
CA SER A 13 -13.98 -9.44 3.07
C SER A 13 -12.55 -9.56 3.58
N GLN A 14 -11.71 -8.51 3.47
CA GLN A 14 -10.36 -8.50 4.07
C GLN A 14 -10.40 -8.78 5.58
N GLY A 15 -11.35 -8.19 6.30
CA GLY A 15 -11.51 -8.44 7.74
C GLY A 15 -11.85 -9.90 8.05
N ILE A 16 -12.81 -10.49 7.32
CA ILE A 16 -13.22 -11.89 7.50
C ILE A 16 -12.05 -12.83 7.17
N PHE A 17 -11.41 -12.66 6.02
CA PHE A 17 -10.28 -13.51 5.62
C PHE A 17 -9.10 -13.39 6.58
N THR A 18 -8.84 -12.19 7.11
CA THR A 18 -7.79 -11.97 8.10
C THR A 18 -8.10 -12.70 9.41
N ALA A 19 -9.33 -12.64 9.91
CA ALA A 19 -9.73 -13.35 11.13
C ALA A 19 -9.63 -14.88 10.96
N VAL A 20 -10.08 -15.40 9.81
CA VAL A 20 -10.00 -16.82 9.49
C VAL A 20 -8.54 -17.27 9.36
N ASN A 21 -7.70 -16.53 8.62
CA ASN A 21 -6.27 -16.85 8.49
C ASN A 21 -5.54 -16.78 9.82
N LEU A 22 -5.91 -15.85 10.71
CA LEU A 22 -5.36 -15.81 12.07
C LEU A 22 -5.74 -17.07 12.85
N GLY A 23 -7.00 -17.47 12.83
CA GLY A 23 -7.46 -18.69 13.51
C GLY A 23 -6.76 -19.95 13.00
N LEU A 24 -6.66 -20.11 11.67
CA LEU A 24 -5.97 -21.25 11.06
C LEU A 24 -4.46 -21.21 11.33
N ALA A 25 -3.82 -20.04 11.25
CA ALA A 25 -2.40 -19.91 11.56
C ALA A 25 -2.12 -20.23 13.03
N SER A 26 -2.93 -19.73 13.97
CA SER A 26 -2.81 -20.06 15.39
C SER A 26 -3.00 -21.55 15.67
N TYR A 27 -3.99 -22.19 15.04
CA TYR A 27 -4.21 -23.63 15.14
C TYR A 27 -2.99 -24.43 14.63
N LEU A 28 -2.49 -24.10 13.44
CA LEU A 28 -1.30 -24.74 12.86
C LEU A 28 -0.05 -24.52 13.72
N THR A 29 0.10 -23.34 14.32
CA THR A 29 1.23 -23.06 15.22
C THR A 29 1.13 -23.88 16.51
N ASN A 30 -0.08 -24.14 17.01
CA ASN A 30 -0.28 -24.97 18.20
C ASN A 30 0.02 -26.46 17.93
N GLU A 31 -0.46 -26.99 16.80
CA GLU A 31 -0.25 -28.40 16.43
C GLU A 31 1.20 -28.68 15.97
N VAL A 32 1.85 -27.72 15.31
CA VAL A 32 3.18 -27.87 14.69
C VAL A 32 4.23 -27.02 15.42
N ALA A 33 3.99 -26.69 16.70
CA ALA A 33 4.77 -25.75 17.52
C ALA A 33 6.28 -26.03 17.54
N HIS A 34 6.66 -27.29 17.36
CA HIS A 34 8.06 -27.72 17.39
C HIS A 34 8.80 -27.57 16.05
N LEU A 35 8.14 -27.30 14.93
CA LEU A 35 8.64 -27.84 13.66
C LEU A 35 8.81 -26.90 12.46
N THR A 36 8.43 -25.63 12.44
CA THR A 36 8.75 -24.86 11.20
C THR A 36 8.66 -23.34 11.29
N SER A 37 9.75 -22.68 10.90
CA SER A 37 9.79 -21.26 10.54
C SER A 37 8.71 -20.88 9.51
N SER A 38 8.27 -21.82 8.68
CA SER A 38 7.21 -21.64 7.68
C SER A 38 5.85 -21.28 8.29
N VAL A 39 5.47 -21.88 9.43
CA VAL A 39 4.16 -21.63 10.07
C VAL A 39 4.18 -20.29 10.81
N THR A 40 5.31 -19.95 11.44
CA THR A 40 5.50 -18.65 12.09
C THR A 40 5.35 -17.48 11.12
N VAL A 41 5.85 -17.61 9.89
CA VAL A 41 5.66 -16.57 8.85
C VAL A 41 4.18 -16.37 8.51
N SER A 42 3.38 -17.44 8.48
CA SER A 42 1.94 -17.33 8.28
C SER A 42 1.25 -16.59 9.44
N LEU A 43 1.66 -16.84 10.68
CA LEU A 43 1.12 -16.15 11.86
C LEU A 43 1.49 -14.66 11.84
N VAL A 44 2.75 -14.34 11.53
CA VAL A 44 3.20 -12.94 11.39
C VAL A 44 2.42 -12.24 10.29
N ALA A 45 2.19 -12.88 9.14
CA ALA A 45 1.39 -12.30 8.07
C ALA A 45 -0.07 -12.07 8.46
N ALA A 46 -0.66 -12.98 9.25
CA ALA A 46 -2.00 -12.79 9.79
C ALA A 46 -2.04 -11.60 10.77
N CYS A 47 -1.08 -11.48 11.68
CA CYS A 47 -0.95 -10.33 12.59
C CYS A 47 -0.78 -9.01 11.83
N VAL A 48 0.09 -8.97 10.81
CA VAL A 48 0.28 -7.77 9.98
C VAL A 48 -1.02 -7.44 9.23
N SER A 49 -1.77 -8.44 8.76
CA SER A 49 -3.07 -8.22 8.12
C SER A 49 -4.11 -7.66 9.10
N VAL A 50 -4.11 -8.10 10.37
CA VAL A 50 -4.98 -7.55 11.42
C VAL A 50 -4.64 -6.09 11.67
N VAL A 51 -3.35 -5.78 11.88
CA VAL A 51 -2.89 -4.40 12.05
C VAL A 51 -3.25 -3.56 10.83
N GLY A 52 -3.04 -4.09 9.62
CA GLY A 52 -3.42 -3.42 8.37
C GLY A 52 -4.92 -3.16 8.30
N ALA A 53 -5.77 -4.11 8.68
CA ALA A 53 -7.22 -3.95 8.68
C ALA A 53 -7.70 -2.91 9.73
N LEU A 54 -7.04 -2.83 10.88
CA LEU A 54 -7.31 -1.84 11.93
C LEU A 54 -6.80 -0.44 11.56
N CYS A 55 -5.64 -0.36 10.92
CA CYS A 55 -5.02 0.89 10.47
C CYS A 55 -5.61 1.38 9.13
N ALA A 56 -6.37 0.56 8.43
CA ALA A 56 -6.97 0.92 7.15
C ALA A 56 -7.94 2.10 7.34
N PRO A 57 -7.73 3.22 6.64
CA PRO A 57 -8.63 4.36 6.73
C PRO A 57 -10.04 3.97 6.28
N SER A 58 -11.05 4.42 7.02
CA SER A 58 -12.46 4.15 6.68
C SER A 58 -12.77 4.63 5.27
N ALA A 59 -13.67 3.92 4.55
CA ALA A 59 -14.01 4.21 3.16
C ALA A 59 -14.41 5.68 2.89
N SER A 60 -14.95 6.37 3.90
CA SER A 60 -15.29 7.80 3.86
C SER A 60 -14.05 8.72 3.78
N SER A 61 -12.94 8.34 4.39
CA SER A 61 -11.70 9.14 4.42
C SER A 61 -10.86 9.01 3.16
N ILE A 62 -11.00 7.90 2.43
CA ILE A 62 -10.33 7.66 1.13
C ILE A 62 -10.92 8.57 0.04
N VAL A 63 -12.20 8.94 0.16
CA VAL A 63 -12.86 9.88 -0.77
C VAL A 63 -12.38 11.33 -0.54
N SER A 64 -11.85 11.65 0.64
CA SER A 64 -11.21 12.95 0.84
C SER A 64 -9.88 12.98 0.08
N LYS A 65 -9.72 13.86 -0.92
CA LYS A 65 -8.53 14.02 -1.79
C LYS A 65 -7.23 14.42 -1.04
N LYS A 66 -7.16 14.28 0.29
CA LYS A 66 -5.93 14.55 1.05
C LYS A 66 -4.88 13.48 0.73
N SER A 67 -3.98 13.84 -0.19
CA SER A 67 -2.91 13.01 -0.73
C SER A 67 -2.19 12.17 0.34
N SER A 68 -1.85 12.77 1.51
CA SER A 68 -1.15 12.08 2.60
C SER A 68 -1.84 10.82 3.14
N LYS A 69 -3.19 10.79 3.20
CA LYS A 69 -3.92 9.63 3.73
C LYS A 69 -3.99 8.49 2.72
N VAL A 70 -4.01 8.81 1.43
CA VAL A 70 -4.07 7.83 0.33
C VAL A 70 -2.72 7.12 0.19
N TYR A 71 -1.60 7.84 0.30
CA TYR A 71 -0.26 7.23 0.32
C TYR A 71 -0.06 6.31 1.52
N PHE A 72 -0.51 6.72 2.72
CA PHE A 72 -0.43 5.87 3.90
C PHE A 72 -1.25 4.59 3.74
N ALA A 73 -2.50 4.70 3.26
CA ALA A 73 -3.35 3.55 2.97
C ALA A 73 -2.71 2.60 1.95
N PHE A 74 -2.12 3.15 0.89
CA PHE A 74 -1.42 2.38 -0.11
C PHE A 74 -0.22 1.62 0.47
N ALA A 75 0.59 2.28 1.32
CA ALA A 75 1.72 1.64 1.98
C ALA A 75 1.28 0.49 2.90
N VAL A 76 0.22 0.69 3.68
CA VAL A 76 -0.35 -0.37 4.54
C VAL A 76 -0.85 -1.55 3.69
N ASP A 77 -1.63 -1.28 2.65
CA ASP A 77 -2.18 -2.32 1.78
C ASP A 77 -1.05 -3.09 1.05
N TRP A 78 0.01 -2.39 0.65
CA TRP A 78 1.18 -2.99 0.00
C TRP A 78 1.98 -3.89 0.95
N VAL A 79 2.25 -3.42 2.18
CA VAL A 79 2.93 -4.21 3.21
C VAL A 79 2.12 -5.46 3.55
N ALA A 80 0.81 -5.32 3.79
CA ALA A 80 -0.06 -6.46 4.06
C ALA A 80 -0.05 -7.46 2.89
N SER A 81 -0.13 -6.97 1.64
CA SER A 81 -0.01 -7.82 0.45
C SER A 81 1.33 -8.57 0.41
N PHE A 82 2.44 -7.90 0.69
CA PHE A 82 3.77 -8.52 0.67
C PHE A 82 3.91 -9.64 1.71
N PHE A 83 3.44 -9.42 2.94
CA PHE A 83 3.48 -10.47 3.97
C PHE A 83 2.54 -11.65 3.66
N ASN A 84 1.35 -11.40 3.09
CA ASN A 84 0.48 -12.49 2.65
C ASN A 84 1.14 -13.30 1.50
N LEU A 85 1.87 -12.66 0.59
CA LEU A 85 2.61 -13.36 -0.46
C LEU A 85 3.68 -14.28 0.13
N LEU A 86 4.47 -13.79 1.08
CA LEU A 86 5.45 -14.61 1.78
C LEU A 86 4.77 -15.79 2.47
N ALA A 87 3.68 -15.56 3.21
CA ALA A 87 2.94 -16.63 3.87
C ALA A 87 2.45 -17.71 2.89
N VAL A 88 1.92 -17.33 1.73
CA VAL A 88 1.52 -18.30 0.68
C VAL A 88 2.70 -19.13 0.20
N ILE A 89 3.86 -18.52 -0.06
CA ILE A 89 5.07 -19.23 -0.50
C ILE A 89 5.53 -20.23 0.57
N PHE A 90 5.62 -19.79 1.82
CA PHE A 90 6.05 -20.65 2.93
C PHE A 90 5.06 -21.79 3.20
N LEU A 91 3.76 -21.52 3.16
CA LEU A 91 2.72 -22.54 3.29
C LEU A 91 2.74 -23.52 2.11
N ALA A 92 2.97 -23.05 0.88
CA ALA A 92 3.11 -23.92 -0.29
C ALA A 92 4.32 -24.86 -0.16
N ILE A 93 5.47 -24.35 0.28
CA ILE A 93 6.66 -25.16 0.56
C ILE A 93 6.37 -26.18 1.67
N PHE A 94 5.68 -25.76 2.74
CA PHE A 94 5.28 -26.65 3.83
C PHE A 94 4.40 -27.80 3.33
N VAL A 95 3.40 -27.50 2.50
CA VAL A 95 2.51 -28.52 1.91
C VAL A 95 3.26 -29.44 0.94
N GLN A 96 4.23 -28.92 0.19
CA GLN A 96 5.03 -29.73 -0.75
C GLN A 96 6.00 -30.68 -0.04
N LYS A 97 6.52 -30.31 1.13
CA LYS A 97 7.37 -31.18 1.94
C LYS A 97 6.51 -32.20 2.70
N SER A 98 6.01 -33.18 1.95
CA SER A 98 5.02 -34.18 2.39
C SER A 98 5.42 -34.99 3.62
N SER A 99 6.71 -35.04 3.98
CA SER A 99 7.21 -35.75 5.16
C SER A 99 6.73 -35.17 6.50
N TYR A 100 6.23 -33.93 6.53
CA TYR A 100 5.66 -33.30 7.74
C TYR A 100 4.13 -33.28 7.77
N CYS A 101 3.48 -33.82 6.73
CA CYS A 101 2.04 -33.68 6.49
C CYS A 101 1.32 -34.99 6.83
N GLN A 102 1.23 -35.35 8.12
CA GLN A 102 0.31 -36.42 8.57
C GLN A 102 -1.09 -35.85 8.79
N GLU A 103 -2.11 -36.57 8.30
CA GLU A 103 -3.52 -36.41 8.67
C GLU A 103 -4.12 -35.00 8.46
N THR A 104 -4.98 -34.57 9.38
CA THR A 104 -5.84 -33.37 9.34
C THR A 104 -5.07 -32.07 9.17
N VAL A 105 -3.85 -31.99 9.73
CA VAL A 105 -2.96 -30.81 9.63
C VAL A 105 -2.66 -30.46 8.18
N CYS A 106 -2.52 -31.47 7.31
CA CYS A 106 -2.22 -31.26 5.90
C CYS A 106 -3.39 -30.61 5.15
N THR A 107 -4.61 -31.05 5.44
CA THR A 107 -5.83 -30.49 4.86
C THR A 107 -6.04 -29.06 5.34
N VAL A 108 -5.81 -28.80 6.63
CA VAL A 108 -5.90 -27.44 7.19
C VAL A 108 -4.83 -26.53 6.59
N ALA A 109 -3.59 -26.99 6.43
CA ALA A 109 -2.52 -26.23 5.79
C ALA A 109 -2.86 -25.87 4.34
N LYS A 110 -3.38 -26.83 3.55
CA LYS A 110 -3.85 -26.58 2.18
C LYS A 110 -4.97 -25.54 2.14
N ALA A 111 -5.97 -25.67 3.02
CA ALA A 111 -7.06 -24.70 3.13
C ALA A 111 -6.53 -23.31 3.51
N ASN A 112 -5.60 -23.24 4.46
CA ASN A 112 -4.96 -21.98 4.88
C ASN A 112 -4.19 -21.33 3.73
N THR A 113 -3.47 -22.10 2.91
CA THR A 113 -2.78 -21.58 1.72
C THR A 113 -3.75 -20.91 0.76
N VAL A 114 -4.88 -21.57 0.47
CA VAL A 114 -5.90 -21.03 -0.44
C VAL A 114 -6.53 -19.77 0.13
N LEU A 115 -6.91 -19.76 1.41
CA LEU A 115 -7.51 -18.60 2.07
C LEU A 115 -6.52 -17.43 2.19
N THR A 116 -5.24 -17.71 2.45
CA THR A 116 -4.18 -16.70 2.45
C THR A 116 -3.95 -16.14 1.05
N ALA A 117 -4.02 -16.97 0.00
CA ALA A 117 -3.94 -16.51 -1.38
C ALA A 117 -5.13 -15.61 -1.78
N PHE A 118 -6.36 -15.95 -1.36
CA PHE A 118 -7.50 -15.05 -1.55
C PHE A 118 -7.34 -13.73 -0.78
N ASN A 119 -6.82 -13.78 0.44
CA ASN A 119 -6.52 -12.58 1.22
C ASN A 119 -5.49 -11.72 0.51
N LEU A 120 -4.39 -12.31 0.01
CA LEU A 120 -3.39 -11.66 -0.83
C LEU A 120 -4.05 -10.95 -2.02
N SER A 121 -4.90 -11.63 -2.79
CA SER A 121 -5.58 -11.03 -3.94
C SER A 121 -6.44 -9.83 -3.53
N ASN A 122 -7.12 -9.89 -2.38
CA ASN A 122 -7.91 -8.77 -1.87
C ASN A 122 -7.05 -7.55 -1.49
N TRP A 123 -5.91 -7.79 -0.81
CA TRP A 123 -4.97 -6.71 -0.47
C TRP A 123 -4.33 -6.12 -1.73
N ALA A 124 -3.89 -6.96 -2.67
CA ALA A 124 -3.33 -6.54 -3.94
C ALA A 124 -4.33 -5.72 -4.76
N ALA A 125 -5.58 -6.18 -4.89
CA ALA A 125 -6.62 -5.45 -5.62
C ALA A 125 -6.87 -4.05 -5.02
N THR A 126 -6.84 -3.93 -3.70
CA THR A 126 -7.02 -2.63 -3.02
C THR A 126 -5.80 -1.73 -3.21
N ALA A 127 -4.59 -2.28 -3.08
CA ALA A 127 -3.35 -1.56 -3.36
C ALA A 127 -3.31 -1.06 -4.82
N THR A 128 -3.70 -1.88 -5.80
CA THR A 128 -3.82 -1.46 -7.20
C THR A 128 -4.85 -0.35 -7.39
N TYR A 129 -6.02 -0.47 -6.77
CA TYR A 129 -7.05 0.58 -6.84
C TYR A 129 -6.55 1.92 -6.26
N LEU A 130 -5.88 1.89 -5.10
CA LEU A 130 -5.27 3.07 -4.51
C LEU A 130 -4.12 3.62 -5.36
N GLY A 131 -3.30 2.76 -5.96
CA GLY A 131 -2.25 3.15 -6.90
C GLY A 131 -2.81 3.93 -8.08
N ILE A 132 -3.90 3.45 -8.69
CA ILE A 132 -4.59 4.16 -9.79
C ILE A 132 -5.10 5.53 -9.32
N GLN A 133 -5.67 5.62 -8.11
CA GLN A 133 -6.12 6.90 -7.53
C GLN A 133 -4.97 7.88 -7.34
N ILE A 134 -3.82 7.41 -6.84
CA ILE A 134 -2.61 8.21 -6.67
C ILE A 134 -2.11 8.72 -8.03
N SER A 135 -2.05 7.87 -9.05
CA SER A 135 -1.66 8.28 -10.40
C SER A 135 -2.59 9.35 -10.97
N LYS A 136 -3.90 9.24 -10.76
CA LYS A 136 -4.87 10.26 -11.18
C LYS A 136 -4.69 11.58 -10.44
N LEU A 137 -4.47 11.55 -9.11
CA LEU A 137 -4.20 12.75 -8.32
C LEU A 137 -2.89 13.43 -8.76
N SER A 138 -1.86 12.65 -9.12
CA SER A 138 -0.60 13.20 -9.62
C SER A 138 -0.78 13.91 -10.97
N ALA A 139 -1.62 13.37 -11.87
CA ALA A 139 -1.92 14.00 -13.15
C ALA A 139 -2.73 15.31 -12.98
N GLU A 140 -3.74 15.32 -12.09
CA GLU A 140 -4.53 16.52 -11.79
C GLU A 140 -3.66 17.64 -11.19
N ASN A 141 -2.73 17.29 -10.29
CA ASN A 141 -1.78 18.25 -9.72
C ASN A 141 -0.80 18.78 -10.78
N ALA A 142 -0.33 17.94 -11.71
CA ALA A 142 0.58 18.37 -12.78
C ALA A 142 -0.08 19.37 -13.75
N GLU A 143 -1.38 19.21 -14.01
CA GLU A 143 -2.15 20.15 -14.85
C GLU A 143 -2.45 21.48 -14.13
N SER A 144 -2.49 21.47 -12.79
CA SER A 144 -2.67 22.67 -11.97
C SER A 144 -1.41 23.50 -11.74
N VAL A 145 -0.22 23.02 -12.16
CA VAL A 145 0.98 23.85 -12.20
C VAL A 145 0.85 24.76 -13.43
N PRO A 146 0.58 26.07 -13.26
CA PRO A 146 0.55 26.97 -14.40
C PRO A 146 1.90 26.88 -15.10
N ALA A 147 1.86 26.76 -16.43
CA ALA A 147 3.04 26.80 -17.27
C ALA A 147 3.99 27.90 -16.77
N MET A 148 5.13 27.50 -16.21
CA MET A 148 6.24 28.41 -15.91
C MET A 148 6.86 28.77 -17.26
N GLY A 149 6.15 29.62 -17.99
CA GLY A 149 6.29 29.79 -19.43
C GLY A 149 5.61 31.07 -19.89
N LYS A 150 5.90 32.16 -19.18
CA LYS A 150 5.97 33.54 -19.67
C LYS A 150 6.42 34.43 -18.51
N LEU A 151 7.74 34.56 -18.36
CA LEU A 151 8.27 35.82 -17.85
C LEU A 151 7.74 36.90 -18.81
N PRO A 152 7.03 37.93 -18.34
CA PRO A 152 6.70 39.05 -19.22
C PRO A 152 8.02 39.64 -19.72
N ALA A 153 8.19 39.69 -21.03
CA ALA A 153 9.24 40.42 -21.72
C ALA A 153 9.03 41.94 -21.56
N ILE A 154 8.92 42.41 -20.31
CA ILE A 154 8.73 43.81 -19.93
C ILE A 154 9.89 44.27 -19.02
N LEU A 155 10.98 43.51 -18.96
CA LEU A 155 12.21 43.90 -18.24
C LEU A 155 13.49 43.80 -19.09
N ALA A 156 13.36 43.59 -20.41
CA ALA A 156 14.51 43.50 -21.31
C ALA A 156 14.80 44.80 -22.09
N GLU A 157 14.02 45.87 -21.90
CA GLU A 157 14.18 47.13 -22.65
C GLU A 157 14.70 48.33 -21.82
N GLU A 158 15.07 48.13 -20.55
CA GLU A 158 15.63 49.21 -19.70
C GLU A 158 17.14 49.03 -19.39
N PHE A 159 17.84 48.12 -20.08
CA PHE A 159 19.26 47.84 -19.82
C PHE A 159 20.20 48.16 -21.00
N VAL A 160 19.88 49.15 -21.84
CA VAL A 160 20.86 49.74 -22.77
C VAL A 160 20.57 51.24 -22.90
N ILE A 161 21.63 52.05 -22.74
CA ILE A 161 21.71 53.54 -22.74
C ILE A 161 21.45 54.11 -21.34
N ASP A 162 22.41 54.54 -20.51
CA ASP A 162 23.61 55.33 -20.77
C ASP A 162 24.83 54.83 -19.96
N ASP A 163 25.86 54.41 -20.68
CA ASP A 163 27.25 54.47 -20.25
C ASP A 163 27.81 55.77 -20.87
N PHE A 164 27.74 56.89 -20.14
CA PHE A 164 28.56 58.06 -20.46
C PHE A 164 28.67 59.07 -19.30
N ASP A 165 29.89 59.11 -18.75
CA ASP A 165 30.65 60.33 -18.46
C ASP A 165 30.95 60.75 -17.00
N ALA A 166 32.26 60.91 -16.83
CA ALA A 166 32.98 61.87 -16.01
C ALA A 166 32.72 61.98 -14.51
N GLY A 167 33.73 61.51 -13.76
CA GLY A 167 33.96 61.95 -12.40
C GLY A 167 34.17 63.46 -12.27
N ARG A 168 33.75 64.01 -11.12
CA ARG A 168 34.35 65.23 -10.53
C ARG A 168 33.91 65.45 -9.07
N MET A 169 34.93 65.63 -8.21
CA MET A 169 34.99 66.51 -7.02
C MET A 169 34.00 66.28 -5.84
N LYS A 170 34.45 65.99 -4.60
CA LYS A 170 35.24 66.78 -3.60
C LYS A 170 34.41 67.85 -2.85
N ARG A 171 34.48 67.80 -1.51
CA ARG A 171 33.98 68.72 -0.44
C ARG A 171 32.47 68.59 -0.14
N ARG A 172 32.04 68.46 1.12
CA ARG A 172 32.44 69.11 2.38
C ARG A 172 32.43 68.16 3.55
#